data_AF-A0ABD6F9J5-F1
#
_entry.id   AF-A0ABD6F9J5-F1
#
_cell.length_a   1.000
_cell.length_b   1.000
_cell.length_c   1.000
_cell.angle_alpha   90.00
_cell.angle_beta   90.00
_cell.angle_gamma   90.00
#
_symmetry.space_group_name_H-M   'P 1'
#
loop_
_entity.id
_entity.type
_entity.pdbx_description
1 polymer ?
#
loop_
_entity_poly.entity_id
_entity_poly.type
_entity_poly.pdbx_seq_one_letter_code
_entity_poly.pdbx_strand_id
1 'polypeptide(L)'
;MPRDRCGSAASTVQWCLTLSLVSDGEADGDVQRVEATMSALAPEVTEALGKAVQAPSPYNTQPWRFVVDGERIDLFLDPERVLRVSDPDGRQARLACGAALFNLRLGIRVHGRAVVVDLVPDPEQPDLLASVRISGPQAKTLTEDRLARAIERRHTNRRPFLNRQVELPLRSGLVAAARAEGALVELVDPEGKTAPRYRIIAELVRQADSVQQNDPEYQWEARRWSGGGPERADGVPASAFGPEPDDDRVLRLRSFPRDTAPPRREFEQQPLVAAVLTYGKGIAADVVAGMAMQRVLLTASDLGLSTSFLTQPFEVPQTRAQLTELFRPHQIQTLLRVGYGYPVAPTPRRAVDEVTVRT
;
A
#
# COMPACT_ATOMS: atom_id res chain seq x y z
N MET A 1 7.93 34.87 48.10
CA MET A 1 8.70 33.62 48.37
C MET A 1 7.98 32.83 49.45
N PRO A 2 8.01 31.49 49.50
CA PRO A 2 8.57 30.50 48.54
C PRO A 2 7.46 29.56 47.96
N ARG A 3 7.63 29.01 46.74
CA ARG A 3 7.83 27.57 46.36
C ARG A 3 6.59 26.66 46.65
N ASP A 4 6.17 25.66 45.87
CA ASP A 4 6.87 24.75 44.97
C ASP A 4 5.89 24.01 44.00
N ARG A 5 6.46 23.20 43.11
CA ARG A 5 5.94 22.43 41.96
C ARG A 5 4.76 21.49 42.26
N CYS A 6 3.92 21.24 41.24
CA CYS A 6 3.13 20.00 41.17
C CYS A 6 3.17 19.42 39.75
N GLY A 7 3.47 18.12 39.67
CA GLY A 7 3.73 17.38 38.45
C GLY A 7 2.56 16.52 37.98
N SER A 8 2.70 16.12 36.71
CA SER A 8 2.11 15.00 35.96
C SER A 8 1.60 13.78 36.76
N ALA A 9 0.41 13.30 36.38
CA ALA A 9 0.03 11.88 36.25
C ALA A 9 -1.22 11.79 35.33
N ALA A 10 -1.16 11.25 34.12
CA ALA A 10 -1.20 9.83 33.73
C ALA A 10 -2.43 9.08 34.30
N SER A 11 -3.53 9.07 33.52
CA SER A 11 -4.72 8.24 33.76
C SER A 11 -4.59 6.93 32.98
N THR A 12 -4.47 5.82 33.72
CA THR A 12 -4.56 4.44 33.22
C THR A 12 -5.82 3.85 33.82
N VAL A 13 -6.81 3.51 32.99
CA VAL A 13 -8.04 2.83 33.44
C VAL A 13 -7.83 1.33 33.30
N GLN A 14 -7.70 0.67 34.46
CA GLN A 14 -7.58 -0.76 34.62
C GLN A 14 -8.97 -1.34 34.91
N TRP A 15 -9.46 -2.23 34.05
CA TRP A 15 -10.73 -2.93 34.27
C TRP A 15 -10.49 -4.17 35.15
N CYS A 16 -11.04 -4.16 36.37
CA CYS A 16 -11.10 -5.32 37.26
C CYS A 16 -12.29 -6.22 36.91
N LEU A 17 -12.00 -7.46 36.52
CA LEU A 17 -12.97 -8.57 36.49
C LEU A 17 -13.24 -9.04 37.93
N THR A 18 -14.50 -9.00 38.35
CA THR A 18 -14.94 -9.62 39.61
C THR A 18 -15.74 -10.87 39.27
N LEU A 19 -15.17 -12.05 39.54
CA LEU A 19 -15.84 -13.34 39.49
C LEU A 19 -16.51 -13.58 40.85
N SER A 20 -17.84 -13.66 40.87
CA SER A 20 -18.59 -14.20 42.02
C SER A 20 -19.10 -15.59 41.67
N LEU A 21 -18.60 -16.58 42.42
CA LEU A 21 -19.04 -17.97 42.43
C LEU A 21 -20.42 -18.07 43.10
N VAL A 22 -21.36 -18.77 42.47
CA VAL A 22 -22.54 -19.36 43.11
C VAL A 22 -22.64 -20.81 42.68
N SER A 23 -22.75 -21.70 43.67
CA SER A 23 -22.75 -23.16 43.57
C SER A 23 -24.13 -23.73 43.24
N ASP A 24 -24.09 -24.77 42.40
CA ASP A 24 -24.90 -26.00 42.34
C ASP A 24 -26.42 -25.97 42.20
N GLY A 25 -26.86 -26.50 41.05
CA GLY A 25 -28.23 -26.98 40.80
C GLY A 25 -28.40 -27.47 39.36
N GLU A 26 -28.21 -28.77 39.15
CA GLU A 26 -28.73 -29.63 38.06
C GLU A 26 -29.30 -28.98 36.78
N ALA A 27 -28.52 -29.03 35.69
CA ALA A 27 -29.03 -29.12 34.30
C ALA A 27 -27.94 -29.65 33.35
N ASP A 28 -27.75 -30.97 33.36
CA ASP A 28 -26.92 -31.73 32.42
C ASP A 28 -27.58 -31.79 31.03
N GLY A 29 -27.57 -30.65 30.32
CA GLY A 29 -28.17 -30.55 28.98
C GLY A 29 -27.92 -29.23 28.23
N ASP A 30 -27.42 -28.19 28.89
CA ASP A 30 -27.30 -26.85 28.27
C ASP A 30 -25.85 -26.31 28.20
N VAL A 31 -24.88 -27.07 28.71
CA VAL A 31 -23.45 -26.69 28.69
C VAL A 31 -22.83 -26.86 27.29
N GLN A 32 -23.52 -27.51 26.34
CA GLN A 32 -23.12 -27.56 24.94
C GLN A 32 -23.65 -26.38 24.10
N ARG A 33 -24.29 -25.37 24.69
CA ARG A 33 -24.93 -24.27 23.95
C ARG A 33 -24.36 -22.86 24.20
N VAL A 34 -23.27 -22.76 24.95
CA VAL A 34 -22.59 -21.48 25.23
C VAL A 34 -21.16 -21.43 24.67
N GLU A 35 -20.79 -22.37 23.80
CA GLU A 35 -19.90 -22.04 22.68
C GLU A 35 -20.77 -21.45 21.58
N ALA A 36 -21.10 -20.17 21.71
CA ALA A 36 -21.59 -19.40 20.58
C ALA A 36 -20.55 -19.54 19.48
N THR A 37 -20.86 -20.42 18.52
CA THR A 37 -20.05 -20.68 17.35
C THR A 37 -19.82 -19.32 16.70
N MET A 38 -18.61 -18.78 16.85
CA MET A 38 -18.15 -17.67 16.02
C MET A 38 -18.22 -18.20 14.60
N SER A 39 -19.35 -18.01 13.92
CA SER A 39 -19.54 -18.47 12.54
C SER A 39 -18.30 -18.04 11.77
N ALA A 40 -17.62 -19.01 11.16
CA ALA A 40 -16.50 -18.72 10.30
C ALA A 40 -16.95 -17.64 9.29
N LEU A 41 -16.06 -16.69 8.99
CA LEU A 41 -16.30 -15.74 7.90
C LEU A 41 -16.69 -16.55 6.66
N ALA A 42 -17.67 -16.05 5.90
CA ALA A 42 -18.02 -16.67 4.63
C ALA A 42 -16.72 -16.90 3.81
N PRO A 43 -16.54 -18.07 3.17
CA PRO A 43 -15.29 -18.38 2.46
C PRO A 43 -14.89 -17.30 1.45
N GLU A 44 -15.88 -16.70 0.78
CA GLU A 44 -15.69 -15.58 -0.15
C GLU A 44 -15.11 -14.32 0.51
N VAL A 45 -15.53 -14.00 1.75
CA VAL A 45 -15.01 -12.86 2.52
C VAL A 45 -13.58 -13.14 2.98
N THR A 46 -13.31 -14.36 3.45
CA THR A 46 -11.97 -14.77 3.88
C THR A 46 -10.98 -14.73 2.73
N GLU A 47 -11.33 -15.26 1.56
CA GLU A 47 -10.47 -15.21 0.37
C GLU A 47 -10.26 -13.76 -0.10
N ALA A 48 -11.32 -12.95 -0.10
CA ALA A 48 -11.21 -11.55 -0.49
C ALA A 48 -10.29 -10.74 0.43
N LEU A 49 -10.36 -10.95 1.75
CA LEU A 49 -9.43 -10.37 2.72
C LEU A 49 -8.01 -10.88 2.51
N GLY A 50 -7.83 -12.17 2.23
CA GLY A 50 -6.55 -12.77 1.87
C GLY A 50 -5.90 -12.10 0.64
N LYS A 51 -6.70 -11.70 -0.35
CA LYS A 51 -6.22 -10.89 -1.48
C LYS A 51 -5.96 -9.43 -1.10
N ALA A 52 -6.80 -8.84 -0.25
CA ALA A 52 -6.67 -7.46 0.21
C ALA A 52 -5.31 -7.22 0.88
N VAL A 53 -4.89 -8.10 1.78
CA VAL A 53 -3.61 -7.98 2.52
C VAL A 53 -2.38 -8.08 1.61
N GLN A 54 -2.49 -8.60 0.39
CA GLN A 54 -1.37 -8.67 -0.56
C GLN A 54 -1.02 -7.31 -1.20
N ALA A 55 -1.82 -6.27 -0.96
CA ALA A 55 -1.56 -4.93 -1.47
C ALA A 55 -0.16 -4.40 -1.09
N PRO A 56 0.46 -3.55 -1.92
CA PRO A 56 1.66 -2.82 -1.54
C PRO A 56 1.32 -1.70 -0.53
N SER A 57 2.24 -1.44 0.39
CA SER A 57 2.18 -0.33 1.34
C SER A 57 3.57 0.30 1.52
N PRO A 58 3.67 1.59 1.89
CA PRO A 58 4.96 2.24 2.14
C PRO A 58 5.70 1.45 3.22
N TYR A 59 6.97 1.11 2.95
CA TYR A 59 7.77 0.21 3.78
C TYR A 59 7.09 -1.10 4.22
N ASN A 60 6.07 -1.57 3.50
CA ASN A 60 5.26 -2.74 3.88
C ASN A 60 4.62 -2.61 5.29
N THR A 61 4.21 -1.39 5.69
CA THR A 61 3.58 -1.12 6.99
C THR A 61 2.21 -1.75 7.14
N GLN A 62 1.50 -2.00 6.03
CA GLN A 62 0.17 -2.62 5.97
C GLN A 62 -0.86 -1.86 6.84
N PRO A 63 -1.13 -0.57 6.54
CA PRO A 63 -1.83 0.35 7.43
C PRO A 63 -3.36 0.25 7.31
N TRP A 64 -3.88 -0.95 7.13
CA TRP A 64 -5.31 -1.20 6.96
C TRP A 64 -5.85 -2.04 8.11
N ARG A 65 -7.08 -1.72 8.50
CA ARG A 65 -7.89 -2.52 9.42
C ARG A 65 -9.25 -2.76 8.79
N PHE A 66 -9.68 -4.02 8.77
CA PHE A 66 -10.98 -4.41 8.26
C PHE A 66 -11.94 -4.67 9.42
N VAL A 67 -13.16 -4.17 9.34
CA VAL A 67 -14.25 -4.50 10.26
C VAL A 67 -15.32 -5.21 9.45
N VAL A 68 -15.63 -6.45 9.82
CA VAL A 68 -16.58 -7.29 9.08
C VAL A 68 -17.84 -7.49 9.90
N ASP A 69 -18.97 -7.19 9.27
CA ASP A 69 -20.32 -7.41 9.77
C ASP A 69 -21.16 -8.05 8.65
N GLY A 70 -21.31 -9.38 8.71
CA GLY A 70 -21.98 -10.17 7.67
C GLY A 70 -21.41 -9.95 6.27
N GLU A 71 -22.21 -9.38 5.36
CA GLU A 71 -21.84 -9.06 3.98
C GLU A 71 -21.27 -7.63 3.80
N ARG A 72 -21.02 -6.92 4.91
CA ARG A 72 -20.39 -5.60 4.94
C ARG A 72 -18.95 -5.71 5.46
N ILE A 73 -18.03 -5.05 4.76
CA ILE A 73 -16.63 -4.92 5.13
C ILE A 73 -16.26 -3.45 5.11
N ASP A 74 -16.00 -2.88 6.28
CA ASP A 74 -15.51 -1.53 6.42
C ASP A 74 -13.98 -1.55 6.46
N LEU A 75 -13.36 -0.67 5.67
CA LEU A 75 -11.92 -0.48 5.61
C LEU A 75 -11.55 0.80 6.33
N PHE A 76 -10.79 0.65 7.41
CA PHE A 76 -10.21 1.74 8.19
C PHE A 76 -8.71 1.90 7.88
N LEU A 77 -8.24 3.14 7.93
CA LEU A 77 -6.83 3.46 8.12
C LEU A 77 -6.41 3.05 9.53
N ASP A 78 -5.29 2.35 9.67
CA ASP A 78 -4.66 2.09 10.96
C ASP A 78 -3.63 3.21 11.25
N PRO A 79 -3.94 4.18 12.14
CA PRO A 79 -3.05 5.31 12.42
C PRO A 79 -1.75 4.89 13.10
N GLU A 80 -1.71 3.74 13.79
CA GLU A 80 -0.50 3.24 14.44
C GLU A 80 0.55 2.76 13.43
N ARG A 81 0.13 2.52 12.19
CA ARG A 81 0.97 2.04 11.08
C ARG A 81 1.29 3.12 10.05
N VAL A 82 0.89 4.36 10.31
CA VAL A 82 1.30 5.52 9.52
C VAL A 82 2.74 5.89 9.89
N LEU A 83 3.55 6.14 8.85
CA LEU A 83 4.94 6.58 9.02
C LEU A 83 4.95 8.02 9.51
N ARG A 84 5.50 8.27 10.70
CA ARG A 84 5.48 9.57 11.35
C ARG A 84 6.39 10.58 10.66
N VAL A 85 7.50 10.12 10.09
CA VAL A 85 8.49 10.99 9.45
C VAL A 85 8.25 11.06 7.94
N SER A 86 8.13 9.90 7.29
CA SER A 86 8.02 9.82 5.83
C SER A 86 6.60 10.13 5.31
N ASP A 87 5.55 9.90 6.09
CA ASP A 87 4.15 10.11 5.67
C ASP A 87 3.31 10.76 6.78
N PRO A 88 3.71 11.94 7.31
CA PRO A 88 3.05 12.56 8.46
C PRO A 88 1.57 12.87 8.23
N ASP A 89 1.19 13.10 6.96
CA ASP A 89 -0.19 13.38 6.55
C ASP A 89 -1.01 12.10 6.26
N GLY A 90 -0.41 10.91 6.36
CA GLY A 90 -1.02 9.61 6.07
C GLY A 90 -1.43 9.40 4.61
N ARG A 91 -0.89 10.18 3.66
CA ARG A 91 -1.30 10.14 2.25
C ARG A 91 -0.89 8.81 1.62
N GLN A 92 0.36 8.39 1.80
CA GLN A 92 0.85 7.12 1.27
C GLN A 92 0.15 5.93 1.91
N ALA A 93 -0.19 6.03 3.20
CA ALA A 93 -0.99 5.03 3.90
C ALA A 93 -2.40 4.90 3.29
N ARG A 94 -3.07 6.02 2.99
CA ARG A 94 -4.37 5.99 2.28
C ARG A 94 -4.28 5.42 0.86
N LEU A 95 -3.22 5.70 0.11
CA LEU A 95 -2.95 5.03 -1.18
C LEU A 95 -2.83 3.51 -1.00
N ALA A 96 -2.13 3.06 0.05
CA ALA A 96 -1.99 1.65 0.36
C ALA A 96 -3.34 1.00 0.71
N CYS A 97 -4.18 1.68 1.49
CA CYS A 97 -5.55 1.23 1.76
C CYS A 97 -6.40 1.17 0.48
N GLY A 98 -6.30 2.16 -0.42
CA GLY A 98 -6.95 2.10 -1.73
C GLY A 98 -6.49 0.90 -2.57
N ALA A 99 -5.21 0.53 -2.49
CA ALA A 99 -4.71 -0.68 -3.13
C ALA A 99 -5.30 -1.95 -2.50
N ALA A 100 -5.42 -2.01 -1.17
CA ALA A 100 -6.07 -3.11 -0.46
C ALA A 100 -7.57 -3.21 -0.82
N LEU A 101 -8.26 -2.07 -0.92
CA LEU A 101 -9.66 -1.99 -1.35
C LEU A 101 -9.88 -2.52 -2.76
N PHE A 102 -8.99 -2.19 -3.70
CA PHE A 102 -9.06 -2.72 -5.06
C PHE A 102 -8.89 -4.24 -5.08
N ASN A 103 -7.92 -4.77 -4.33
CA ASN A 103 -7.72 -6.21 -4.20
C ASN A 103 -8.91 -6.91 -3.52
N LEU A 104 -9.47 -6.31 -2.47
CA LEU A 104 -10.67 -6.81 -1.79
C LEU A 104 -11.85 -6.91 -2.77
N ARG A 105 -12.08 -5.83 -3.54
CA ARG A 105 -13.11 -5.79 -4.58
C ARG A 105 -12.89 -6.92 -5.60
N LEU A 106 -11.67 -7.09 -6.11
CA LEU A 106 -11.35 -8.20 -7.02
C LEU A 106 -11.62 -9.57 -6.39
N GLY A 107 -11.25 -9.76 -5.12
CA GLY A 107 -11.51 -10.98 -4.37
C GLY A 107 -12.99 -11.35 -4.34
N ILE A 108 -13.86 -10.39 -4.02
CA ILE A 108 -15.31 -10.63 -4.04
C ILE A 108 -15.81 -10.88 -5.48
N ARG A 109 -15.34 -10.09 -6.44
CA ARG A 109 -15.76 -10.20 -7.85
C ARG A 109 -15.45 -11.56 -8.46
N VAL A 110 -14.32 -12.19 -8.11
CA VAL A 110 -13.97 -13.52 -8.66
C VAL A 110 -14.85 -14.67 -8.18
N HIS A 111 -15.59 -14.47 -7.08
CA HIS A 111 -16.65 -15.37 -6.63
C HIS A 111 -17.99 -15.13 -7.35
N GLY A 112 -18.03 -14.25 -8.35
CA GLY A 112 -19.25 -13.97 -9.09
C GLY A 112 -20.26 -13.16 -8.28
N ARG A 113 -19.79 -12.30 -7.36
CA ARG A 113 -20.62 -11.43 -6.54
C ARG A 113 -20.48 -9.97 -6.94
N ALA A 114 -21.57 -9.21 -6.93
CA ALA A 114 -21.60 -7.77 -7.10
C ALA A 114 -21.04 -7.08 -5.85
N VAL A 115 -20.38 -5.94 -6.05
CA VAL A 115 -19.77 -5.15 -4.97
C VAL A 115 -20.19 -3.70 -5.11
N VAL A 116 -20.71 -3.14 -4.01
CA VAL A 116 -20.94 -1.70 -3.87
C VAL A 116 -19.91 -1.15 -2.91
N VAL A 117 -19.25 -0.05 -3.29
CA VAL A 117 -18.22 0.61 -2.48
C VAL A 117 -18.64 2.05 -2.26
N ASP A 118 -18.83 2.42 -0.99
CA ASP A 118 -19.02 3.80 -0.57
C ASP A 118 -17.69 4.31 -0.02
N LEU A 119 -17.09 5.29 -0.68
CA LEU A 119 -15.80 5.87 -0.28
C LEU A 119 -16.02 7.00 0.73
N VAL A 120 -15.24 6.99 1.81
CA VAL A 120 -15.28 7.98 2.90
C VAL A 120 -16.74 8.26 3.33
N PRO A 121 -17.48 7.21 3.75
CA PRO A 121 -18.93 7.29 3.93
C PRO A 121 -19.36 8.17 5.11
N ASP A 122 -18.46 8.41 6.07
CA ASP A 122 -18.73 9.18 7.29
C ASP A 122 -17.67 10.29 7.46
N PRO A 123 -18.02 11.57 7.27
CA PRO A 123 -17.10 12.69 7.48
C PRO A 123 -16.60 12.83 8.92
N GLU A 124 -17.34 12.33 9.92
CA GLU A 124 -16.97 12.37 11.33
C GLU A 124 -15.98 11.24 11.70
N GLN A 125 -15.81 10.26 10.82
CA GLN A 125 -14.85 9.16 10.94
C GLN A 125 -13.88 9.17 9.77
N PRO A 126 -12.90 10.11 9.72
CA PRO A 126 -12.00 10.26 8.58
C PRO A 126 -11.11 9.03 8.32
N ASP A 127 -10.92 8.17 9.32
CA ASP A 127 -10.20 6.91 9.18
C ASP A 127 -11.06 5.82 8.53
N LEU A 128 -12.39 5.93 8.48
CA LEU A 128 -13.27 5.04 7.71
C LEU A 128 -13.16 5.39 6.22
N LEU A 129 -12.24 4.72 5.53
CA LEU A 129 -11.89 5.04 4.14
C LEU A 129 -12.90 4.49 3.13
N ALA A 130 -13.51 3.34 3.43
CA ALA A 130 -14.54 2.75 2.56
C ALA A 130 -15.46 1.80 3.33
N SER A 131 -16.72 1.72 2.89
CA SER A 131 -17.64 0.63 3.23
C SER A 131 -17.95 -0.20 2.00
N VAL A 132 -17.73 -1.51 2.08
CA VAL A 132 -17.92 -2.45 0.98
C VAL A 132 -19.09 -3.36 1.31
N ARG A 133 -20.10 -3.41 0.45
CA ARG A 133 -21.26 -4.32 0.58
C ARG A 133 -21.31 -5.30 -0.58
N ILE A 134 -21.53 -6.57 -0.26
CA ILE A 134 -21.78 -7.62 -1.26
C ILE A 134 -23.27 -7.59 -1.62
N SER A 135 -23.62 -7.26 -2.87
CA SER A 135 -24.99 -6.88 -3.23
C SER A 135 -25.76 -7.87 -4.12
N GLY A 136 -25.22 -9.07 -4.35
CA GLY A 136 -25.89 -10.15 -5.11
C GLY A 136 -24.96 -10.86 -6.11
N PRO A 137 -25.48 -11.68 -7.03
CA PRO A 137 -24.69 -12.34 -8.06
C PRO A 137 -24.37 -11.40 -9.23
N GLN A 138 -23.12 -11.44 -9.71
CA GLN A 138 -22.67 -10.77 -10.92
C GLN A 138 -21.45 -11.51 -11.48
N ALA A 139 -21.55 -12.02 -12.71
CA ALA A 139 -20.46 -12.76 -13.34
C ALA A 139 -19.16 -11.94 -13.39
N LYS A 140 -18.03 -12.58 -13.12
CA LYS A 140 -16.71 -11.97 -13.29
C LYS A 140 -16.37 -11.80 -14.77
N THR A 141 -15.61 -10.76 -15.08
CA THR A 141 -14.99 -10.57 -16.39
C THR A 141 -13.66 -11.32 -16.48
N LEU A 142 -13.20 -11.59 -17.72
CA LEU A 142 -11.87 -12.17 -17.94
C LEU A 142 -10.75 -11.27 -17.40
N THR A 143 -10.94 -9.94 -17.46
CA THR A 143 -9.99 -8.97 -16.91
C THR A 143 -9.90 -9.06 -15.39
N GLU A 144 -11.03 -9.13 -14.69
CA GLU A 144 -11.05 -9.31 -13.22
C GLU A 144 -10.33 -10.60 -12.81
N ASP A 145 -10.57 -11.69 -13.55
CA ASP A 145 -9.96 -12.99 -13.29
C ASP A 145 -8.43 -12.99 -13.53
N ARG A 146 -7.95 -12.32 -14.58
CA ARG A 146 -6.51 -12.13 -14.83
C ARG A 146 -5.84 -11.26 -13.76
N LEU A 147 -6.46 -10.13 -13.39
CA LEU A 147 -5.93 -9.22 -12.38
C LEU A 147 -5.89 -9.87 -10.99
N ALA A 148 -6.91 -10.66 -10.63
CA ALA A 148 -6.92 -11.39 -9.36
C ALA A 148 -5.76 -12.40 -9.27
N ARG A 149 -5.45 -13.12 -10.36
CA ARG A 149 -4.24 -13.99 -10.44
C ARG A 149 -2.93 -13.20 -10.42
N ALA A 150 -2.94 -11.94 -10.82
CA ALA A 150 -1.74 -11.11 -10.81
C ALA A 150 -1.37 -10.64 -9.38
N ILE A 151 -2.31 -10.72 -8.41
CA ILE A 151 -2.08 -10.27 -7.02
C ILE A 151 -0.88 -10.98 -6.39
N GLU A 152 -0.81 -12.30 -6.52
CA GLU A 152 0.27 -13.13 -5.97
C GLU A 152 1.60 -12.96 -6.70
N ARG A 153 1.55 -12.58 -7.99
CA ARG A 153 2.72 -12.43 -8.87
C ARG A 153 3.33 -11.03 -8.78
N ARG A 154 2.54 -10.04 -8.38
CA ARG A 154 2.96 -8.63 -8.32
C ARG A 154 3.88 -8.45 -7.13
N HIS A 155 5.09 -7.98 -7.40
CA HIS A 155 6.08 -7.61 -6.38
C HIS A 155 6.78 -6.30 -6.75
N THR A 156 7.23 -5.58 -5.73
CA THR A 156 8.07 -4.38 -5.94
C THR A 156 9.48 -4.84 -6.25
N ASN A 157 9.93 -4.62 -7.48
CA ASN A 157 11.20 -5.11 -7.99
C ASN A 157 12.26 -4.01 -8.02
N ARG A 158 13.19 -4.07 -7.06
CA ARG A 158 14.33 -3.12 -6.94
C ARG A 158 15.62 -3.63 -7.58
N ARG A 159 15.55 -4.72 -8.36
CA ARG A 159 16.69 -5.23 -9.14
C ARG A 159 16.81 -4.47 -10.47
N PRO A 160 17.94 -4.61 -11.19
CA PRO A 160 18.07 -4.13 -12.56
C PRO A 160 16.96 -4.65 -13.47
N PHE A 161 16.46 -3.79 -14.34
CA PHE A 161 15.61 -4.18 -15.48
C PHE A 161 16.45 -4.33 -16.74
N LEU A 162 15.89 -4.98 -17.75
CA LEU A 162 16.48 -5.05 -19.09
C LEU A 162 16.47 -3.66 -19.71
N ASN A 163 17.53 -3.32 -20.46
CA ASN A 163 17.59 -2.10 -21.26
C ASN A 163 16.75 -2.24 -22.53
N ARG A 164 15.42 -2.35 -22.34
CA ARG A 164 14.41 -2.55 -23.36
C ARG A 164 13.23 -1.63 -23.11
N GLN A 165 12.83 -0.88 -24.14
CA GLN A 165 11.66 -0.03 -24.08
C GLN A 165 10.37 -0.86 -23.93
N VAL A 166 9.47 -0.40 -23.06
CA VAL A 166 8.13 -0.98 -22.94
C VAL A 166 7.35 -0.71 -24.22
N GLU A 167 6.76 -1.75 -24.81
CA GLU A 167 6.05 -1.66 -26.09
C GLU A 167 4.74 -0.86 -25.97
N LEU A 168 4.35 -0.19 -27.07
CA LEU A 168 3.15 0.67 -27.12
C LEU A 168 1.85 -0.03 -26.64
N PRO A 169 1.53 -1.28 -27.02
CA PRO A 169 0.32 -1.94 -26.54
C PRO A 169 0.30 -2.11 -25.02
N LEU A 170 1.45 -2.40 -24.41
CA LEU A 170 1.55 -2.56 -22.95
C LEU A 170 1.36 -1.22 -22.26
N ARG A 171 1.96 -0.15 -22.80
CA ARG A 171 1.78 1.24 -22.34
C ARG A 171 0.31 1.65 -22.37
N SER A 172 -0.40 1.38 -23.47
CA SER A 172 -1.83 1.64 -23.58
C SER A 172 -2.64 0.88 -22.52
N GLY A 173 -2.24 -0.35 -22.19
CA GLY A 173 -2.83 -1.13 -21.10
C GLY A 173 -2.71 -0.44 -19.73
N LEU A 174 -1.54 0.13 -19.41
CA LEU A 174 -1.33 0.87 -18.15
C LEU A 174 -2.20 2.13 -18.07
N VAL A 175 -2.31 2.87 -19.17
CA VAL A 175 -3.16 4.07 -19.24
C VAL A 175 -4.65 3.69 -19.08
N ALA A 176 -5.09 2.63 -19.75
CA ALA A 176 -6.46 2.13 -19.63
C ALA A 176 -6.78 1.63 -18.22
N ALA A 177 -5.82 0.98 -17.55
CA ALA A 177 -5.95 0.50 -16.18
C ALA A 177 -6.27 1.65 -15.20
N ALA A 178 -5.54 2.77 -15.28
CA ALA A 178 -5.79 3.92 -14.41
C ALA A 178 -7.16 4.57 -14.69
N ARG A 179 -7.50 4.75 -15.98
CA ARG A 179 -8.78 5.35 -16.40
C ARG A 179 -9.99 4.55 -15.92
N ALA A 180 -9.86 3.23 -15.88
CA ALA A 180 -10.94 2.36 -15.42
C ALA A 180 -11.23 2.48 -13.90
N GLU A 181 -10.36 3.15 -13.14
CA GLU A 181 -10.60 3.54 -11.74
C GLU A 181 -10.79 5.07 -11.58
N GLY A 182 -11.08 5.80 -12.66
CA GLY A 182 -11.32 7.25 -12.58
C GLY A 182 -10.06 8.10 -12.33
N ALA A 183 -8.87 7.55 -12.57
CA ALA A 183 -7.60 8.24 -12.43
C ALA A 183 -6.85 8.30 -13.77
N LEU A 184 -5.66 8.90 -13.75
CA LEU A 184 -4.78 9.01 -14.91
C LEU A 184 -3.43 8.37 -14.61
N VAL A 185 -2.80 7.84 -15.66
CA VAL A 185 -1.36 7.58 -15.65
C VAL A 185 -0.74 8.33 -16.81
N GLU A 186 0.24 9.17 -16.49
CA GLU A 186 1.11 9.78 -17.48
C GLU A 186 2.41 8.98 -17.57
N LEU A 187 2.75 8.57 -18.79
CA LEU A 187 4.00 7.86 -19.08
C LEU A 187 5.06 8.88 -19.48
N VAL A 188 6.15 8.92 -18.73
CA VAL A 188 7.24 9.87 -18.86
C VAL A 188 8.48 9.12 -19.31
N ASP A 189 8.82 9.28 -20.59
CA ASP A 189 10.02 8.69 -21.19
C ASP A 189 11.27 9.54 -20.93
N PRO A 190 12.44 8.90 -20.77
CA PRO A 190 13.74 9.57 -20.65
C PRO A 190 14.18 10.27 -21.95
N GLU A 191 13.61 9.87 -23.08
CA GLU A 191 13.86 10.45 -24.40
C GLU A 191 12.58 11.03 -25.01
N GLY A 192 12.76 11.79 -26.10
CA GLY A 192 11.63 12.39 -26.83
C GLY A 192 10.96 13.53 -26.07
N LYS A 193 9.64 13.67 -26.26
CA LYS A 193 8.88 14.86 -25.83
C LYS A 193 8.81 15.04 -24.31
N THR A 194 8.83 13.94 -23.56
CA THR A 194 8.73 13.95 -22.09
C THR A 194 10.10 14.00 -21.40
N ALA A 195 11.20 13.92 -22.16
CA ALA A 195 12.56 13.92 -21.61
C ALA A 195 12.88 15.11 -20.67
N PRO A 196 12.41 16.35 -20.92
CA PRO A 196 12.62 17.44 -19.97
C PRO A 196 11.94 17.17 -18.62
N ARG A 197 10.70 16.67 -18.64
CA ARG A 197 9.95 16.30 -17.42
C ARG A 197 10.62 15.15 -16.69
N TYR A 198 11.09 14.14 -17.43
CA TYR A 198 11.83 13.02 -16.87
C TYR A 198 13.08 13.48 -16.09
N ARG A 199 13.88 14.38 -16.69
CA ARG A 199 15.08 14.95 -16.03
C ARG A 199 14.75 15.70 -14.75
N ILE A 200 13.63 16.42 -14.70
CA ILE A 200 13.16 17.08 -13.48
C ILE A 200 12.78 16.04 -12.42
N ILE A 201 12.02 15.00 -12.78
CA ILE A 201 11.65 13.92 -11.84
C ILE A 201 12.90 13.25 -11.26
N ALA A 202 13.86 12.91 -12.12
CA ALA A 202 15.15 12.35 -11.74
C ALA A 202 15.89 13.23 -10.74
N GLU A 203 15.96 14.55 -11.00
CA GLU A 203 16.55 15.53 -10.09
C GLU A 203 15.86 15.52 -8.73
N LEU A 204 14.53 15.60 -8.70
CA LEU A 204 13.75 15.64 -7.47
C LEU A 204 13.91 14.37 -6.64
N VAL A 205 14.02 13.20 -7.30
CA VAL A 205 14.30 11.93 -6.61
C VAL A 205 15.68 11.96 -5.95
N ARG A 206 16.71 12.45 -6.64
CA ARG A 206 18.07 12.56 -6.07
C ARG A 206 18.14 13.57 -4.94
N GLN A 207 17.48 14.73 -5.09
CA GLN A 207 17.42 15.76 -4.05
C GLN A 207 16.73 15.23 -2.79
N ALA A 208 15.58 14.58 -2.94
CA ALA A 208 14.86 14.01 -1.83
C ALA A 208 15.66 12.90 -1.13
N ASP A 209 16.30 12.01 -1.90
CA ASP A 209 17.19 11.00 -1.34
C ASP A 209 18.34 11.64 -0.55
N SER A 210 18.99 12.68 -1.08
CA SER A 210 20.05 13.39 -0.36
C SER A 210 19.57 14.01 0.94
N VAL A 211 18.38 14.62 0.98
CA VAL A 211 17.81 15.17 2.21
C VAL A 211 17.57 14.05 3.23
N GLN A 212 16.95 12.96 2.79
CA GLN A 212 16.62 11.80 3.62
C GLN A 212 17.86 11.08 4.17
N GLN A 213 18.95 10.98 3.40
CA GLN A 213 20.20 10.40 3.88
C GLN A 213 20.87 11.23 4.99
N ASN A 214 20.55 12.53 5.07
CA ASN A 214 21.09 13.46 6.07
C ASN A 214 20.11 13.76 7.21
N ASP A 215 18.95 13.10 7.26
CA ASP A 215 17.93 13.28 8.29
C ASP A 215 17.95 12.11 9.29
N PRO A 216 18.39 12.32 10.54
CA PRO A 216 18.44 11.28 11.56
C PRO A 216 17.09 10.64 11.91
N GLU A 217 15.99 11.41 11.88
CA GLU A 217 14.66 10.88 12.20
C GLU A 217 14.16 9.96 11.08
N TYR A 218 14.37 10.37 9.83
CA TYR A 218 14.08 9.52 8.68
C TYR A 218 14.91 8.24 8.70
N GLN A 219 16.22 8.34 8.99
CA GLN A 219 17.10 7.17 9.06
C GLN A 219 16.68 6.19 10.15
N TRP A 220 16.23 6.69 11.30
CA TRP A 220 15.67 5.86 12.36
C TRP A 220 14.39 5.14 11.91
N GLU A 221 13.45 5.85 11.29
CA GLU A 221 12.20 5.26 10.79
C GLU A 221 12.46 4.22 9.69
N ALA A 222 13.39 4.52 8.77
CA ALA A 222 13.81 3.59 7.72
C ALA A 222 14.38 2.30 8.33
N ARG A 223 15.25 2.38 9.35
CA ARG A 223 15.77 1.22 10.08
C ARG A 223 14.68 0.45 10.83
N ARG A 224 13.68 1.13 11.38
CA ARG A 224 12.56 0.50 12.08
C ARG A 224 11.70 -0.36 11.15
N TRP A 225 11.57 0.04 9.89
CA TRP A 225 10.72 -0.62 8.89
C TRP A 225 11.47 -1.37 7.79
N SER A 226 12.78 -1.52 7.93
CA SER A 226 13.59 -2.31 7.00
C SER A 226 14.52 -3.24 7.77
N GLY A 227 14.78 -4.39 7.17
CA GLY A 227 15.44 -5.48 7.88
C GLY A 227 14.54 -6.13 8.94
N GLY A 228 15.12 -7.07 9.65
CA GLY A 228 14.40 -7.96 10.57
C GLY A 228 14.61 -9.43 10.22
N GLY A 229 14.26 -10.29 11.18
CA GLY A 229 14.31 -11.74 11.01
C GLY A 229 13.20 -12.27 10.11
N PRO A 230 13.30 -13.55 9.69
CA PRO A 230 12.31 -14.19 8.82
C PRO A 230 10.89 -14.26 9.43
N GLU A 231 10.78 -14.18 10.76
CA GLU A 231 9.52 -14.21 11.51
C GLU A 231 8.70 -12.91 11.40
N ARG A 232 9.28 -11.81 10.87
CA ARG A 232 8.59 -10.53 10.83
C ARG A 232 7.54 -10.51 9.71
N ALA A 233 6.27 -10.27 10.07
CA ALA A 233 5.15 -10.21 9.13
C ALA A 233 4.98 -8.86 8.39
N ASP A 234 5.78 -7.85 8.75
CA ASP A 234 5.76 -6.50 8.17
C ASP A 234 7.17 -5.95 7.92
N GLY A 235 7.26 -4.77 7.32
CA GLY A 235 8.56 -4.18 6.95
C GLY A 235 9.15 -4.74 5.65
N VAL A 236 10.23 -4.12 5.19
CA VAL A 236 10.94 -4.55 3.98
C VAL A 236 12.07 -5.50 4.37
N PRO A 237 12.04 -6.79 3.98
CA PRO A 237 13.11 -7.72 4.29
C PRO A 237 14.37 -7.42 3.46
N ALA A 238 15.54 -7.80 3.97
CA ALA A 238 16.82 -7.57 3.30
C ALA A 238 16.91 -8.20 1.89
N SER A 239 16.18 -9.30 1.67
CA SER A 239 16.04 -9.96 0.36
C SER A 239 15.38 -9.07 -0.70
N ALA A 240 14.61 -8.05 -0.29
CA ALA A 240 13.84 -7.15 -1.16
C ALA A 240 14.50 -5.79 -1.42
N PHE A 241 15.70 -5.54 -0.88
CA PHE A 241 16.40 -4.25 -1.01
C PHE A 241 16.96 -4.01 -2.42
N GLY A 242 17.37 -5.07 -3.15
CA GLY A 242 18.05 -4.94 -4.45
C GLY A 242 19.54 -4.57 -4.35
N PRO A 243 20.36 -4.82 -5.39
CA PRO A 243 21.77 -4.41 -5.40
C PRO A 243 21.92 -2.89 -5.52
N GLU A 244 23.13 -2.38 -5.27
CA GLU A 244 23.47 -0.98 -5.58
C GLU A 244 23.71 -0.79 -7.08
N PRO A 245 23.27 0.32 -7.69
CA PRO A 245 23.62 0.63 -9.07
C PRO A 245 25.09 1.02 -9.21
N ASP A 246 25.72 0.65 -10.34
CA ASP A 246 27.08 1.09 -10.70
C ASP A 246 27.15 2.57 -11.09
N ASP A 247 26.02 3.13 -11.54
CA ASP A 247 25.89 4.51 -11.99
C ASP A 247 24.61 5.17 -11.43
N ASP A 248 24.74 6.40 -10.94
CA ASP A 248 23.69 7.17 -10.27
C ASP A 248 22.87 8.04 -11.25
N ARG A 249 23.05 7.84 -12.56
CA ARG A 249 22.80 8.89 -13.56
C ARG A 249 21.37 9.30 -13.84
N VAL A 250 20.33 8.55 -13.46
CA VAL A 250 18.97 9.09 -13.71
C VAL A 250 17.87 8.73 -12.70
N LEU A 251 17.68 7.49 -12.27
CA LEU A 251 16.67 7.19 -11.24
C LEU A 251 17.29 6.46 -10.05
N ARG A 252 17.50 7.18 -8.96
CA ARG A 252 17.97 6.59 -7.71
C ARG A 252 16.81 5.85 -7.02
N LEU A 253 16.94 4.54 -6.90
CA LEU A 253 16.04 3.75 -6.07
C LEU A 253 16.32 4.03 -4.59
N ARG A 254 15.30 3.85 -3.75
CA ARG A 254 15.44 3.99 -2.29
C ARG A 254 16.53 3.05 -1.78
N SER A 255 17.52 3.63 -1.11
CA SER A 255 18.51 2.87 -0.34
C SER A 255 17.91 2.45 1.00
N PHE A 256 18.24 1.23 1.44
CA PHE A 256 17.89 0.74 2.76
C PHE A 256 19.15 0.60 3.61
N PRO A 257 19.07 0.86 4.92
CA PRO A 257 20.16 0.60 5.85
C PRO A 257 20.67 -0.85 5.74
N ARG A 258 21.98 -1.03 5.62
CA ARG A 258 22.68 -2.32 5.52
C ARG A 258 23.93 -2.32 6.37
N ASP A 259 24.30 -3.48 6.90
CA ASP A 259 25.57 -3.66 7.61
C ASP A 259 26.75 -3.79 6.65
N THR A 260 26.51 -4.35 5.45
CA THR A 260 27.53 -4.52 4.40
C THR A 260 27.03 -3.95 3.07
N ALA A 261 27.90 -3.20 2.38
CA ALA A 261 27.62 -2.72 1.03
C ALA A 261 27.47 -3.91 0.06
N PRO A 262 26.33 -4.06 -0.65
CA PRO A 262 26.14 -5.14 -1.60
C PRO A 262 27.01 -4.91 -2.85
N PRO A 263 27.29 -5.95 -3.64
CA PRO A 263 27.97 -5.77 -4.92
C PRO A 263 27.12 -4.86 -5.81
N ARG A 264 27.81 -3.92 -6.46
CA ARG A 264 27.19 -3.03 -7.42
C ARG A 264 26.85 -3.75 -8.73
N ARG A 265 25.85 -3.25 -9.45
CA ARG A 265 25.33 -3.83 -10.69
C ARG A 265 24.94 -2.73 -11.67
N GLU A 266 25.09 -3.02 -12.96
CA GLU A 266 24.56 -2.17 -14.01
C GLU A 266 23.02 -2.23 -14.00
N PHE A 267 22.38 -1.06 -14.00
CA PHE A 267 20.94 -0.90 -14.12
C PHE A 267 20.55 -0.46 -15.52
N GLU A 268 19.25 -0.53 -15.82
CA GLU A 268 18.70 0.02 -17.03
C GLU A 268 18.98 1.53 -17.14
N GLN A 269 19.38 1.97 -18.34
CA GLN A 269 19.78 3.36 -18.57
C GLN A 269 18.58 4.29 -18.78
N GLN A 270 17.49 3.72 -19.29
CA GLN A 270 16.30 4.46 -19.74
C GLN A 270 15.00 3.85 -19.21
N PRO A 271 14.82 3.77 -17.88
CA PRO A 271 13.58 3.24 -17.32
C PRO A 271 12.37 4.11 -17.66
N LEU A 272 11.23 3.47 -17.92
CA LEU A 272 9.96 4.18 -18.07
C LEU A 272 9.46 4.62 -16.69
N VAL A 273 9.04 5.87 -16.56
CA VAL A 273 8.35 6.37 -15.37
C VAL A 273 6.85 6.49 -15.66
N ALA A 274 6.02 5.93 -14.79
CA ALA A 274 4.57 6.11 -14.81
C ALA A 274 4.16 6.96 -13.60
N ALA A 275 3.57 8.12 -13.86
CA ALA A 275 3.04 9.04 -12.87
C ALA A 275 1.54 8.79 -12.70
N VAL A 276 1.12 8.35 -11.52
CA VAL A 276 -0.30 8.17 -11.18
C VAL A 276 -0.87 9.51 -10.72
N LEU A 277 -1.94 9.97 -11.37
CA LEU A 277 -2.54 11.28 -11.14
C LEU A 277 -4.04 11.17 -10.83
N THR A 278 -4.55 12.11 -10.03
CA THR A 278 -5.99 12.31 -9.81
C THR A 278 -6.46 13.69 -10.21
N TYR A 279 -7.74 13.83 -10.52
CA TYR A 279 -8.38 15.11 -10.83
C TYR A 279 -8.59 15.98 -9.58
N GLY A 280 -8.81 15.33 -8.43
CA GLY A 280 -9.06 15.98 -7.15
C GLY A 280 -7.97 15.72 -6.12
N LYS A 281 -8.19 16.26 -4.91
CA LYS A 281 -7.36 16.13 -3.71
C LYS A 281 -8.19 15.65 -2.52
N GLY A 282 -7.53 15.23 -1.46
CA GLY A 282 -8.16 14.81 -0.20
C GLY A 282 -8.31 13.29 -0.09
N ILE A 283 -8.87 12.84 1.04
CA ILE A 283 -8.92 11.42 1.44
C ILE A 283 -9.52 10.54 0.33
N ALA A 284 -10.67 10.91 -0.22
CA ALA A 284 -11.30 10.15 -1.30
C ALA A 284 -10.42 10.05 -2.55
N ALA A 285 -9.72 11.14 -2.92
CA ALA A 285 -8.80 11.14 -4.06
C ALA A 285 -7.58 10.24 -3.79
N ASP A 286 -7.06 10.21 -2.55
CA ASP A 286 -5.96 9.34 -2.15
C ASP A 286 -6.35 7.86 -2.26
N VAL A 287 -7.56 7.50 -1.82
CA VAL A 287 -8.08 6.12 -1.93
C VAL A 287 -8.30 5.72 -3.39
N VAL A 288 -8.90 6.60 -4.20
CA VAL A 288 -9.05 6.39 -5.66
C VAL A 288 -7.70 6.22 -6.34
N ALA A 289 -6.71 7.05 -5.99
CA ALA A 289 -5.34 6.92 -6.49
C ALA A 289 -4.74 5.56 -6.13
N GLY A 290 -4.96 5.09 -4.91
CA GLY A 290 -4.55 3.77 -4.45
C GLY A 290 -5.16 2.63 -5.26
N MET A 291 -6.46 2.70 -5.54
CA MET A 291 -7.15 1.71 -6.37
C MET A 291 -6.63 1.70 -7.81
N ALA A 292 -6.48 2.88 -8.42
CA ALA A 292 -5.94 3.03 -9.76
C ALA A 292 -4.49 2.55 -9.87
N MET A 293 -3.64 2.96 -8.92
CA MET A 293 -2.27 2.51 -8.79
C MET A 293 -2.21 0.98 -8.72
N GLN A 294 -3.04 0.35 -7.89
CA GLN A 294 -3.05 -1.10 -7.76
C GLN A 294 -3.49 -1.79 -9.05
N ARG A 295 -4.52 -1.27 -9.73
CA ARG A 295 -4.93 -1.80 -11.03
C ARG A 295 -3.80 -1.69 -12.07
N VAL A 296 -3.06 -0.59 -12.07
CA VAL A 296 -1.88 -0.38 -12.95
C VAL A 296 -0.78 -1.39 -12.63
N LEU A 297 -0.46 -1.60 -11.35
CA LEU A 297 0.57 -2.57 -10.91
C LEU A 297 0.20 -4.01 -11.29
N LEU A 298 -1.07 -4.39 -11.11
CA LEU A 298 -1.56 -5.72 -11.47
C LEU A 298 -1.63 -5.91 -12.98
N THR A 299 -2.02 -4.88 -13.73
CA THR A 299 -1.99 -4.89 -15.20
C THR A 299 -0.57 -5.02 -15.72
N ALA A 300 0.38 -4.27 -15.16
CA ALA A 300 1.80 -4.40 -15.50
C ALA A 300 2.30 -5.83 -15.25
N SER A 301 1.97 -6.40 -14.09
CA SER A 301 2.38 -7.76 -13.71
C SER A 301 1.76 -8.84 -14.62
N ASP A 302 0.48 -8.69 -14.99
CA ASP A 302 -0.19 -9.61 -15.93
C ASP A 302 0.40 -9.54 -17.34
N LEU A 303 0.88 -8.36 -17.75
CA LEU A 303 1.58 -8.11 -19.01
C LEU A 303 3.08 -8.48 -18.98
N GLY A 304 3.57 -9.06 -17.88
CA GLY A 304 4.97 -9.48 -17.74
C GLY A 304 5.96 -8.35 -17.45
N LEU A 305 5.48 -7.18 -17.02
CA LEU A 305 6.31 -6.05 -16.62
C LEU A 305 6.60 -6.10 -15.11
N SER A 306 7.81 -5.70 -14.75
CA SER A 306 8.21 -5.41 -13.36
C SER A 306 7.99 -3.94 -13.04
N THR A 307 7.70 -3.66 -11.76
CA THR A 307 7.47 -2.30 -11.26
C THR A 307 8.22 -2.02 -9.97
N SER A 308 8.61 -0.77 -9.74
CA SER A 308 9.13 -0.28 -8.47
C SER A 308 8.56 1.10 -8.14
N PHE A 309 8.45 1.42 -6.86
CA PHE A 309 8.03 2.74 -6.39
C PHE A 309 9.19 3.73 -6.37
N LEU A 310 8.90 4.99 -6.66
CA LEU A 310 9.78 6.16 -6.52
C LEU A 310 9.11 7.16 -5.56
N THR A 311 9.14 6.85 -4.27
CA THR A 311 8.38 7.54 -3.22
C THR A 311 9.15 8.68 -2.55
N GLN A 312 10.48 8.69 -2.63
CA GLN A 312 11.34 9.71 -1.98
C GLN A 312 10.89 11.16 -2.24
N PRO A 313 10.63 11.60 -3.49
CA PRO A 313 10.30 13.00 -3.74
C PRO A 313 8.96 13.44 -3.15
N PHE A 314 8.12 12.51 -2.71
CA PHE A 314 6.85 12.78 -2.05
C PHE A 314 6.95 12.97 -0.54
N GLU A 315 8.04 12.52 0.06
CA GLU A 315 8.29 12.48 1.51
C GLU A 315 9.03 13.73 1.99
N VAL A 316 9.69 14.44 1.07
CA VAL A 316 10.33 15.72 1.35
C VAL A 316 9.41 16.87 0.90
N PRO A 317 9.01 17.80 1.80
CA PRO A 317 8.04 18.85 1.47
C PRO A 317 8.38 19.68 0.23
N GLN A 318 9.65 20.05 0.08
CA GLN A 318 10.13 20.91 -1.01
C GLN A 318 10.03 20.20 -2.37
N THR A 319 10.53 18.98 -2.47
CA THR A 319 10.47 18.20 -3.73
C THR A 319 9.04 17.78 -4.05
N ARG A 320 8.20 17.54 -3.03
CA ARG A 320 6.77 17.25 -3.20
C ARG A 320 6.06 18.43 -3.83
N ALA A 321 6.29 19.65 -3.35
CA ALA A 321 5.71 20.86 -3.92
C ALA A 321 6.12 21.05 -5.40
N GLN A 322 7.39 20.80 -5.73
CA GLN A 322 7.90 20.88 -7.10
C GLN A 322 7.30 19.80 -8.01
N LEU A 323 7.12 18.56 -7.52
CA LEU A 323 6.40 17.53 -8.25
C LEU A 323 4.94 17.92 -8.49
N THR A 324 4.25 18.43 -7.48
CA THR A 324 2.86 18.90 -7.61
C THR A 324 2.75 19.99 -8.68
N GLU A 325 3.69 20.92 -8.73
CA GLU A 325 3.75 21.95 -9.78
C GLU A 325 3.94 21.35 -11.18
N LEU A 326 4.87 20.39 -11.30
CA LEU A 326 5.24 19.76 -12.57
C LEU A 326 4.08 19.05 -13.29
N PHE A 327 3.10 18.57 -12.52
CA PHE A 327 1.97 17.79 -13.00
C PHE A 327 0.63 18.52 -13.00
N ARG A 328 0.62 19.85 -12.76
CA ARG A 328 -0.60 20.66 -12.89
C ARG A 328 -1.24 20.49 -14.28
N PRO A 329 -2.59 20.52 -14.38
CA PRO A 329 -3.54 20.80 -13.30
C PRO A 329 -3.89 19.59 -12.43
N HIS A 330 -3.36 18.40 -12.72
CA HIS A 330 -3.68 17.18 -11.98
C HIS A 330 -2.85 17.06 -10.69
N GLN A 331 -3.31 16.22 -9.76
CA GLN A 331 -2.59 15.91 -8.54
C GLN A 331 -1.75 14.66 -8.75
N ILE A 332 -0.42 14.78 -8.67
CA ILE A 332 0.50 13.65 -8.65
C ILE A 332 0.42 12.91 -7.32
N GLN A 333 0.19 11.60 -7.37
CA GLN A 333 -0.04 10.77 -6.19
C GLN A 333 1.13 9.82 -5.91
N THR A 334 1.66 9.20 -6.96
CA THR A 334 2.87 8.35 -6.87
C THR A 334 3.59 8.26 -8.21
N LEU A 335 4.85 7.82 -8.16
CA LEU A 335 5.68 7.54 -9.32
C LEU A 335 6.11 6.08 -9.30
N LEU A 336 6.02 5.42 -10.46
CA LEU A 336 6.40 4.04 -10.66
C LEU A 336 7.48 3.95 -11.73
N ARG A 337 8.54 3.22 -11.44
CA ARG A 337 9.48 2.69 -12.43
C ARG A 337 8.89 1.45 -13.06
N VAL A 338 8.86 1.36 -14.39
CA VAL A 338 8.25 0.25 -15.14
C VAL A 338 9.23 -0.28 -16.19
N GLY A 339 9.34 -1.60 -16.32
CA GLY A 339 10.18 -2.23 -17.34
C GLY A 339 10.14 -3.75 -17.29
N TYR A 340 11.11 -4.41 -17.93
CA TYR A 340 11.23 -5.86 -17.91
C TYR A 340 12.25 -6.27 -16.85
N GLY A 341 11.81 -6.93 -15.79
CA GLY A 341 12.67 -7.36 -14.68
C GLY A 341 12.58 -8.85 -14.44
N TYR A 342 13.56 -9.39 -13.73
CA TYR A 342 13.53 -10.78 -13.28
C TYR A 342 12.59 -10.97 -12.09
N PRO A 343 11.97 -12.15 -11.92
CA PRO A 343 11.17 -12.47 -10.74
C PRO A 343 11.93 -12.20 -9.43
N VAL A 344 11.20 -11.77 -8.41
CA VAL A 344 11.74 -11.51 -7.07
C VAL A 344 10.92 -12.25 -6.02
N ALA A 345 11.53 -12.53 -4.87
CA ALA A 345 10.86 -13.19 -3.77
C ALA A 345 9.73 -12.32 -3.19
N PRO A 346 8.65 -12.93 -2.68
CA PRO A 346 7.59 -12.22 -1.99
C PRO A 346 8.09 -11.58 -0.70
N THR A 347 7.42 -10.50 -0.29
CA THR A 347 7.60 -9.88 1.02
C THR A 347 6.52 -10.39 1.99
N PRO A 348 6.80 -10.48 3.29
CA PRO A 348 5.85 -11.02 4.27
C PRO A 348 4.57 -10.16 4.36
N ARG A 349 3.50 -10.81 4.83
CA ARG A 349 2.20 -10.18 5.11
C ARG A 349 1.71 -10.61 6.48
N ARG A 350 1.05 -9.69 7.17
CA ARG A 350 0.28 -9.98 8.38
C ARG A 350 -0.88 -10.90 8.03
N ALA A 351 -1.20 -11.80 8.94
CA ALA A 351 -2.33 -12.69 8.76
C ALA A 351 -3.66 -11.91 8.76
N VAL A 352 -4.69 -12.48 8.13
CA VAL A 352 -5.98 -11.79 7.96
C VAL A 352 -6.64 -11.47 9.30
N ASP A 353 -6.53 -12.37 10.27
CA ASP A 353 -7.02 -12.23 11.64
C ASP A 353 -6.33 -11.09 12.41
N GLU A 354 -5.06 -10.82 12.14
CA GLU A 354 -4.33 -9.70 12.76
C GLU A 354 -4.82 -8.31 12.31
N VAL A 355 -5.50 -8.23 11.17
CA VAL A 355 -5.96 -6.98 10.55
C VAL A 355 -7.48 -6.91 10.44
N THR A 356 -8.20 -7.90 10.95
CA THR A 356 -9.66 -8.02 10.82
C THR A 356 -10.32 -8.12 12.19
N VAL A 357 -11.31 -7.27 12.42
CA VAL A 357 -12.19 -7.33 13.59
C VAL A 357 -13.59 -7.74 13.13
N ARG A 358 -14.25 -8.61 13.89
CA ARG A 358 -15.64 -9.01 13.65
C ARG A 358 -16.54 -8.26 14.64
N THR A 359 -17.70 -7.84 14.18
CA THR A 359 -18.72 -7.19 15.01
C THR A 359 -19.89 -8.14 15.26
#